data_AF-A0A662JBK4-F1
#
_entry.id   AF-A0A662JBK4-F1
#
_cell.length_a   1.000
_cell.length_b   1.000
_cell.length_c   1.000
_cell.angle_alpha   90.00
_cell.angle_beta   90.00
_cell.angle_gamma   90.00
#
_symmetry.space_group_name_H-M   'P 1'
#
loop_
_entity.id
_entity.type
_entity.pdbx_description
1 polymer ?
#
loop_
_entity_poly.entity_id
_entity_poly.type
_entity_poly.pdbx_seq_one_letter_code
_entity_poly.pdbx_strand_id
1 'polypeptide(L)'
;YVGIPPEAALIHRTAIVVGNTTVPKDSLKPSDLYLEKMDVYKSDNGQVIWDISVPDKGVLLVNSSRTIAVVGFGGGRTFDFGSVVIKPGKTRLNGWCVIALTVMEGESFQKAKRILIVAGGQTVNTDMKLVQTDNKLTCGRNWGKAPSLVEGIPAMIELKVSGSVEVWALDNTGSRVKSIPVEIKNDHAVFKIGPKWKTIWYEVIIKGTE
;
A
#
# COMPACT_ATOMS: atom_id res chain seq x y z
N TYR A 1 -19.69 15.32 16.65
CA TYR A 1 -19.09 15.92 15.45
C TYR A 1 -18.55 17.28 15.85
N VAL A 2 -17.24 17.54 15.76
CA VAL A 2 -16.58 18.76 16.27
C VAL A 2 -16.50 19.89 15.24
N GLY A 3 -17.35 19.83 14.20
CA GLY A 3 -17.47 20.87 13.16
C GLY A 3 -16.49 20.75 11.98
N ILE A 4 -15.52 19.83 12.03
CA ILE A 4 -14.53 19.63 10.95
C ILE A 4 -15.13 18.73 9.86
N PRO A 5 -15.14 19.13 8.58
CA PRO A 5 -15.51 18.26 7.46
C PRO A 5 -14.66 16.98 7.44
N PRO A 6 -15.22 15.78 7.22
CA PRO A 6 -14.45 14.53 7.22
C PRO A 6 -13.27 14.54 6.25
N GLU A 7 -13.44 15.20 5.10
CA GLU A 7 -12.45 15.36 4.04
C GLU A 7 -11.20 16.12 4.51
N ALA A 8 -11.34 16.96 5.53
CA ALA A 8 -10.21 17.71 6.09
C ALA A 8 -9.12 16.79 6.62
N ALA A 9 -9.47 15.63 7.19
CA ALA A 9 -8.50 14.66 7.69
C ALA A 9 -7.77 13.91 6.57
N LEU A 10 -8.25 13.99 5.32
CA LEU A 10 -7.62 13.39 4.15
C LEU A 10 -6.55 14.32 3.54
N ILE A 11 -6.69 15.63 3.76
CA ILE A 11 -5.82 16.68 3.20
C ILE A 11 -4.86 17.21 4.28
N HIS A 12 -5.41 17.65 5.40
CA HIS A 12 -4.72 18.42 6.42
C HIS A 12 -4.33 17.58 7.64
N ARG A 13 -3.27 18.01 8.32
CA ARG A 13 -3.02 17.58 9.70
C ARG A 13 -4.11 18.14 10.60
N THR A 14 -4.98 17.28 11.11
CA THR A 14 -6.01 17.65 12.08
C THR A 14 -5.52 17.41 13.51
N ALA A 15 -5.92 18.28 14.44
CA ALA A 15 -5.58 18.17 15.86
C ALA A 15 -6.73 18.69 16.72
N ILE A 16 -6.86 18.12 17.92
CA ILE A 16 -7.77 18.62 18.95
C ILE A 16 -6.93 19.29 20.03
N VAL A 17 -7.19 20.57 20.28
CA VAL A 17 -6.57 21.33 21.37
C VAL A 17 -7.52 21.33 22.56
N VAL A 18 -7.06 20.86 23.72
CA VAL A 18 -7.85 20.76 24.95
C VAL A 18 -7.19 21.62 26.05
N GLY A 19 -8.01 22.29 26.85
CA GLY A 19 -7.56 23.17 27.94
C GLY A 19 -6.81 24.42 27.46
N ASN A 20 -5.96 24.99 28.32
CA ASN A 20 -5.18 26.21 28.03
C ASN A 20 -3.89 25.93 27.25
N THR A 21 -3.96 25.05 26.24
CA THR A 21 -2.80 24.73 25.40
C THR A 21 -2.71 25.74 24.24
N THR A 22 -1.50 26.19 23.91
CA THR A 22 -1.27 27.13 22.80
C THR A 22 -1.69 26.52 21.47
N VAL A 23 -2.62 27.17 20.79
CA VAL A 23 -3.03 26.82 19.42
C VAL A 23 -1.90 27.20 18.45
N PRO A 24 -1.49 26.32 17.51
CA PRO A 24 -0.51 26.67 16.49
C PRO A 24 -0.94 27.90 15.69
N LYS A 25 -0.01 28.84 15.44
CA LYS A 25 -0.35 30.14 14.82
C LYS A 25 -1.03 30.00 13.46
N ASP A 26 -0.64 29.01 12.67
CA ASP A 26 -1.14 28.79 11.31
C ASP A 26 -2.31 27.79 11.25
N SER A 27 -2.95 27.47 12.40
CA SER A 27 -4.08 26.54 12.41
C SER A 27 -5.35 27.19 11.89
N LEU A 28 -6.10 26.46 11.06
CA LEU A 28 -7.46 26.83 10.66
C LEU A 28 -8.47 26.34 11.71
N LYS A 29 -9.46 27.18 12.03
CA LYS A 29 -10.62 26.75 12.83
C LYS A 29 -11.60 25.99 11.93
N PRO A 30 -12.45 25.12 12.49
CA PRO A 30 -13.48 24.42 11.70
C PRO A 30 -14.41 25.37 10.95
N SER A 31 -14.72 26.54 11.52
CA SER A 31 -15.56 27.58 10.87
C SER A 31 -14.92 28.21 9.64
N ASP A 32 -13.60 28.17 9.54
CA ASP A 32 -12.81 28.88 8.54
C ASP A 32 -12.37 27.91 7.41
N LEU A 33 -12.73 26.63 7.53
CA LEU A 33 -12.37 25.58 6.58
C LEU A 33 -13.56 25.25 5.68
N TYR A 34 -13.43 25.59 4.40
CA TYR A 34 -14.34 25.18 3.36
C TYR A 34 -13.62 24.22 2.41
N LEU A 35 -14.18 23.01 2.26
CA LEU A 35 -13.66 21.99 1.35
C LEU A 35 -14.78 21.56 0.41
N GLU A 36 -14.51 21.64 -0.89
CA GLU A 36 -15.39 21.05 -1.88
C GLU A 36 -15.21 19.53 -1.90
N LYS A 37 -16.30 18.83 -2.21
CA LYS A 37 -16.22 17.39 -2.44
C LYS A 37 -15.44 17.17 -3.73
N MET A 38 -14.39 16.37 -3.64
CA MET A 38 -13.51 16.02 -4.74
C MET A 38 -13.49 14.51 -4.91
N ASP A 39 -13.10 14.05 -6.09
CA ASP A 39 -12.88 12.62 -6.32
C ASP A 39 -11.46 12.18 -6.00
N VAL A 40 -10.54 13.14 -5.83
CA VAL A 40 -9.14 12.90 -5.47
C VAL A 40 -8.72 13.89 -4.40
N TYR A 41 -8.42 13.38 -3.20
CA TYR A 41 -7.92 14.16 -2.08
C TYR A 41 -6.42 13.91 -1.92
N LYS A 42 -5.60 14.96 -2.00
CA LYS A 42 -4.15 14.90 -1.80
C LYS A 42 -3.81 15.58 -0.49
N SER A 43 -2.95 14.95 0.32
CA SER A 43 -2.43 15.57 1.53
C SER A 43 -1.65 16.85 1.22
N ASP A 44 -1.48 17.73 2.21
CA ASP A 44 -0.74 19.00 2.07
C ASP A 44 0.68 18.83 1.46
N ASN A 45 1.32 17.69 1.74
CA ASN A 45 2.65 17.36 1.21
C ASN A 45 2.61 16.52 -0.09
N GLY A 46 1.42 16.21 -0.61
CA GLY A 46 1.20 15.42 -1.82
C GLY A 46 1.55 13.93 -1.72
N GLN A 47 1.97 13.44 -0.54
CA GLN A 47 2.47 12.07 -0.38
C GLN A 47 1.38 11.04 -0.10
N VAL A 48 0.21 11.46 0.37
CA VAL A 48 -0.93 10.59 0.63
C VAL A 48 -2.09 11.03 -0.25
N ILE A 49 -2.61 10.11 -1.04
CA ILE A 49 -3.65 10.41 -2.03
C ILE A 49 -4.80 9.43 -1.85
N TRP A 50 -5.98 9.95 -1.61
CA TRP A 50 -7.23 9.20 -1.62
C TRP A 50 -7.90 9.43 -2.97
N ASP A 51 -7.84 8.44 -3.85
CA ASP A 51 -8.44 8.48 -5.18
C ASP A 51 -9.70 7.60 -5.22
N ILE A 52 -10.85 8.25 -5.30
CA ILE A 52 -12.18 7.65 -5.43
C ILE A 52 -12.83 8.01 -6.78
N SER A 53 -12.03 8.48 -7.76
CA SER A 53 -12.51 8.88 -9.09
C SER A 53 -13.13 7.75 -9.91
N VAL A 54 -12.83 6.51 -9.53
CA VAL A 54 -13.51 5.33 -10.05
C VAL A 54 -14.54 4.85 -9.02
N PRO A 55 -15.86 4.91 -9.34
CA PRO A 55 -16.92 4.45 -8.44
C PRO A 55 -16.66 3.05 -7.89
N ASP A 56 -16.87 2.86 -6.59
CA ASP A 56 -16.66 1.60 -5.86
C ASP A 56 -15.25 0.98 -5.97
N LYS A 57 -14.27 1.75 -6.46
CA LYS A 57 -12.89 1.30 -6.72
C LYS A 57 -11.85 2.25 -6.15
N GLY A 58 -12.15 2.79 -4.97
CA GLY A 58 -11.25 3.67 -4.24
C GLY A 58 -9.88 3.04 -3.95
N VAL A 59 -8.84 3.87 -4.05
CA VAL A 59 -7.46 3.53 -3.69
C VAL A 59 -6.84 4.62 -2.83
N LEU A 60 -6.14 4.19 -1.78
CA LEU A 60 -5.19 5.00 -1.05
C LEU A 60 -3.80 4.76 -1.64
N LEU A 61 -3.16 5.83 -2.08
CA LEU A 61 -1.80 5.83 -2.58
C LEU A 61 -0.90 6.53 -1.56
N VAL A 62 0.25 5.92 -1.30
CA VAL A 62 1.36 6.60 -0.64
C VAL A 62 2.46 6.79 -1.67
N ASN A 63 2.95 8.02 -1.81
CA ASN A 63 4.04 8.40 -2.72
C ASN A 63 5.06 9.28 -1.97
N SER A 64 5.91 8.63 -1.18
CA SER A 64 7.03 9.28 -0.51
C SER A 64 8.36 8.78 -1.08
N SER A 65 9.46 9.46 -0.77
CA SER A 65 10.80 9.09 -1.28
C SER A 65 11.23 7.68 -0.88
N ARG A 66 10.77 7.18 0.28
CA ARG A 66 11.20 5.89 0.86
C ARG A 66 10.07 4.88 1.04
N THR A 67 8.82 5.26 0.83
CA THR A 67 7.69 4.33 0.88
C THR A 67 6.66 4.71 -0.16
N ILE A 68 6.26 3.72 -0.93
CA ILE A 68 5.09 3.81 -1.80
C ILE A 68 4.11 2.72 -1.44
N ALA A 69 2.82 2.97 -1.65
CA ALA A 69 1.80 1.96 -1.43
C ALA A 69 0.61 2.15 -2.37
N VAL A 70 -0.01 1.03 -2.73
CA VAL A 70 -1.33 0.94 -3.33
C VAL A 70 -2.19 0.12 -2.37
N VAL A 71 -3.22 0.74 -1.80
CA VAL A 71 -4.13 0.12 -0.84
C VAL A 71 -5.56 0.31 -1.32
N GLY A 72 -6.27 -0.77 -1.66
CA GLY A 72 -7.62 -0.69 -2.19
C GLY A 72 -7.75 -1.41 -3.53
N PHE A 73 -8.68 -0.95 -4.38
CA PHE A 73 -9.02 -1.61 -5.63
C PHE A 73 -8.03 -1.27 -6.78
N GLY A 74 -6.79 -1.74 -6.63
CA GLY A 74 -5.71 -1.55 -7.60
C GLY A 74 -5.65 -2.59 -8.73
N GLY A 75 -6.36 -3.71 -8.60
CA GLY A 75 -6.30 -4.83 -9.56
C GLY A 75 -6.64 -4.41 -10.99
N GLY A 76 -5.75 -4.74 -11.94
CA GLY A 76 -5.90 -4.41 -13.35
C GLY A 76 -5.53 -2.96 -13.72
N ARG A 77 -5.07 -2.15 -12.76
CA ARG A 77 -4.60 -0.78 -12.96
C ARG A 77 -3.07 -0.74 -12.99
N THR A 78 -2.52 0.38 -13.47
CA THR A 78 -1.09 0.69 -13.41
C THR A 78 -0.89 1.93 -12.54
N PHE A 79 0.04 1.86 -11.60
CA PHE A 79 0.41 2.97 -10.72
C PHE A 79 1.89 3.29 -10.92
N ASP A 80 2.17 4.48 -11.42
CA ASP A 80 3.52 4.97 -11.66
C ASP A 80 3.91 5.98 -10.58
N PHE A 81 4.96 5.66 -9.82
CA PHE A 81 5.54 6.48 -8.76
C PHE A 81 6.89 7.10 -9.21
N GLY A 82 7.14 7.19 -10.51
CA GLY A 82 8.35 7.71 -11.13
C GLY A 82 9.46 6.65 -11.23
N SER A 83 10.01 6.21 -10.10
CA SER A 83 11.08 5.19 -10.09
C SER A 83 10.57 3.77 -9.89
N VAL A 84 9.30 3.63 -9.54
CA VAL A 84 8.65 2.33 -9.38
C VAL A 84 7.30 2.36 -10.06
N VAL A 85 7.00 1.32 -10.84
CA VAL A 85 5.68 1.06 -11.37
C VAL A 85 5.13 -0.21 -10.72
N ILE A 86 3.89 -0.15 -10.24
CA ILE A 86 3.17 -1.27 -9.65
C ILE A 86 1.96 -1.58 -10.53
N LYS A 87 1.85 -2.83 -10.97
CA LYS A 87 0.73 -3.34 -11.77
C LYS A 87 0.07 -4.52 -11.03
N PRO A 88 -0.88 -4.26 -10.11
CA PRO A 88 -1.59 -5.32 -9.40
C PRO A 88 -2.45 -6.15 -10.37
N GLY A 89 -2.44 -7.47 -10.20
CA GLY A 89 -3.26 -8.40 -10.97
C GLY A 89 -4.67 -8.57 -10.42
N LYS A 90 -5.36 -9.63 -10.85
CA LYS A 90 -6.66 -10.01 -10.31
C LYS A 90 -6.51 -10.57 -8.89
N THR A 91 -7.44 -10.23 -8.01
CA THR A 91 -7.50 -10.71 -6.61
C THR A 91 -8.87 -11.29 -6.29
N ARG A 92 -8.98 -12.02 -5.17
CA ARG A 92 -10.21 -12.67 -4.70
C ARG A 92 -11.32 -11.66 -4.37
N LEU A 93 -10.95 -10.44 -4.04
CA LEU A 93 -11.88 -9.35 -3.69
C LEU A 93 -12.00 -8.33 -4.83
N ASN A 94 -12.16 -8.82 -6.07
CA ASN A 94 -12.42 -8.00 -7.25
C ASN A 94 -11.42 -6.84 -7.45
N GLY A 95 -10.14 -7.14 -7.24
CA GLY A 95 -9.03 -6.20 -7.42
C GLY A 95 -8.60 -5.47 -6.15
N TRP A 96 -9.22 -5.72 -4.99
CA TRP A 96 -8.72 -5.19 -3.72
C TRP A 96 -7.40 -5.87 -3.33
N CYS A 97 -6.40 -5.07 -2.97
CA CYS A 97 -5.11 -5.52 -2.43
C CYS A 97 -4.41 -4.42 -1.63
N VAL A 98 -3.39 -4.83 -0.88
CA VAL A 98 -2.34 -3.98 -0.33
C VAL A 98 -1.03 -4.38 -0.99
N ILE A 99 -0.33 -3.42 -1.59
CA ILE A 99 1.06 -3.57 -2.03
C ILE A 99 1.82 -2.34 -1.54
N ALA A 100 2.78 -2.54 -0.65
CA ALA A 100 3.65 -1.49 -0.15
C ALA A 100 5.11 -1.86 -0.39
N LEU A 101 5.92 -0.88 -0.80
CA LEU A 101 7.37 -1.01 -0.92
C LEU A 101 8.02 0.04 -0.02
N THR A 102 9.02 -0.36 0.76
CA THR A 102 9.73 0.50 1.70
C THR A 102 11.23 0.33 1.56
N VAL A 103 11.96 1.43 1.37
CA VAL A 103 13.42 1.48 1.31
C VAL A 103 13.99 1.27 2.72
N MET A 104 14.54 0.09 2.95
CA MET A 104 15.18 -0.31 4.21
C MET A 104 16.60 0.25 4.31
N GLU A 105 17.32 0.30 3.19
CA GLU A 105 18.66 0.89 3.08
C GLU A 105 18.74 1.77 1.84
N GLY A 106 19.21 3.01 2.01
CA GLY A 106 19.23 4.04 0.97
C GLY A 106 18.38 5.26 1.33
N GLU A 107 18.59 6.36 0.61
CA GLU A 107 17.93 7.65 0.85
C GLU A 107 16.53 7.74 0.19
N SER A 108 16.36 7.05 -0.94
CA SER A 108 15.14 7.04 -1.74
C SER A 108 15.10 5.82 -2.66
N PHE A 109 14.01 5.62 -3.41
CA PHE A 109 13.95 4.56 -4.44
C PHE A 109 15.04 4.67 -5.51
N GLN A 110 15.50 5.88 -5.85
CA GLN A 110 16.58 6.10 -6.83
C GLN A 110 17.96 5.69 -6.28
N LYS A 111 18.13 5.71 -4.96
CA LYS A 111 19.39 5.37 -4.27
C LYS A 111 19.19 4.21 -3.29
N ALA A 112 18.23 3.33 -3.58
CA ALA A 112 17.94 2.21 -2.72
C ALA A 112 19.03 1.14 -2.87
N LYS A 113 19.40 0.53 -1.75
CA LYS A 113 20.24 -0.67 -1.71
C LYS A 113 19.41 -1.89 -1.31
N ARG A 114 18.40 -1.68 -0.46
CA ARG A 114 17.49 -2.72 0.03
C ARG A 114 16.07 -2.19 0.16
N ILE A 115 15.11 -2.92 -0.39
CA ILE A 115 13.68 -2.60 -0.33
C ILE A 115 12.92 -3.81 0.23
N LEU A 116 12.02 -3.58 1.17
CA LEU A 116 11.04 -4.56 1.63
C LEU A 116 9.73 -4.32 0.88
N ILE A 117 9.14 -5.39 0.34
CA ILE A 117 7.81 -5.38 -0.25
C ILE A 117 6.87 -6.18 0.64
N VAL A 118 5.71 -5.61 0.95
CA VAL A 118 4.60 -6.30 1.59
C VAL A 118 3.43 -6.33 0.61
N ALA A 119 2.89 -7.52 0.34
CA ALA A 119 1.77 -7.71 -0.56
C ALA A 119 0.75 -8.69 0.01
N GLY A 120 -0.46 -8.21 0.30
CA GLY A 120 -1.51 -9.01 0.92
C GLY A 120 -2.91 -8.62 0.45
N GLY A 121 -3.81 -9.60 0.40
CA GLY A 121 -5.21 -9.41 0.02
C GLY A 121 -6.15 -9.88 1.12
N GLN A 122 -7.16 -10.65 0.72
CA GLN A 122 -8.08 -11.27 1.65
C GLN A 122 -7.32 -12.03 2.74
N THR A 123 -7.67 -11.75 4.01
CA THR A 123 -7.12 -12.44 5.18
C THR A 123 -8.26 -13.09 5.94
N VAL A 124 -8.15 -14.39 6.18
CA VAL A 124 -9.15 -15.20 6.89
C VAL A 124 -8.45 -16.23 7.77
N ASN A 125 -9.10 -16.73 8.81
CA ASN A 125 -8.63 -17.95 9.46
C ASN A 125 -9.04 -19.18 8.64
N THR A 126 -8.31 -20.28 8.83
CA THR A 126 -8.69 -21.57 8.26
C THR A 126 -10.10 -21.93 8.76
N ASP A 127 -10.99 -22.33 7.86
CA ASP A 127 -12.41 -22.65 8.14
C ASP A 127 -13.27 -21.49 8.69
N MET A 128 -12.83 -20.23 8.58
CA MET A 128 -13.67 -19.08 8.92
C MET A 128 -14.90 -19.02 8.01
N LYS A 129 -16.08 -18.79 8.59
CA LYS A 129 -17.33 -18.66 7.84
C LYS A 129 -17.93 -17.28 8.02
N LEU A 130 -18.16 -16.59 6.90
CA LEU A 130 -18.91 -15.36 6.86
C LEU A 130 -20.39 -15.68 6.66
N VAL A 131 -21.23 -15.04 7.45
CA VAL A 131 -22.68 -15.11 7.39
C VAL A 131 -23.21 -13.70 7.14
N GLN A 132 -24.17 -13.59 6.25
CA GLN A 132 -24.89 -12.35 6.07
C GLN A 132 -26.08 -12.33 7.03
N THR A 133 -26.21 -11.24 7.78
CA THR A 133 -27.34 -11.00 8.67
C THR A 133 -27.79 -9.57 8.45
N ASP A 134 -29.00 -9.40 7.95
CA ASP A 134 -29.52 -8.15 7.40
C ASP A 134 -28.56 -7.57 6.34
N ASN A 135 -28.16 -6.31 6.51
CA ASN A 135 -27.20 -5.60 5.65
C ASN A 135 -25.75 -5.68 6.18
N LYS A 136 -25.43 -6.65 7.04
CA LYS A 136 -24.09 -6.83 7.63
C LYS A 136 -23.50 -8.17 7.25
N LEU A 137 -22.19 -8.17 6.99
CA LEU A 137 -21.40 -9.39 6.88
C LEU A 137 -20.65 -9.60 8.20
N THR A 138 -20.83 -10.76 8.83
CA THR A 138 -20.20 -11.09 10.13
C THR A 138 -19.75 -12.54 10.16
N CYS A 139 -18.71 -12.87 10.92
CA CYS A 139 -18.36 -14.26 11.22
C CYS A 139 -19.06 -14.80 12.48
N GLY A 140 -19.71 -13.96 13.29
CA GLY A 140 -20.36 -14.36 14.53
C GLY A 140 -19.41 -15.12 15.46
N ARG A 141 -19.70 -16.42 15.70
CA ARG A 141 -18.83 -17.34 16.47
C ARG A 141 -17.97 -18.24 15.56
N ASN A 142 -18.11 -18.15 14.25
CA ASN A 142 -17.45 -19.01 13.26
C ASN A 142 -16.08 -18.45 12.83
N TRP A 143 -15.23 -18.15 13.80
CA TRP A 143 -13.91 -17.55 13.59
C TRP A 143 -12.90 -18.47 12.91
N GLY A 144 -13.22 -19.75 12.74
CA GLY A 144 -12.28 -20.74 12.21
C GLY A 144 -11.18 -21.09 13.22
N LYS A 145 -10.02 -21.48 12.71
CA LYS A 145 -8.85 -21.91 13.49
C LYS A 145 -7.54 -21.46 12.83
N ALA A 146 -6.44 -21.58 13.59
CA ALA A 146 -5.11 -21.39 13.04
C ALA A 146 -4.78 -22.46 11.97
N PRO A 147 -3.91 -22.14 10.99
CA PRO A 147 -3.29 -20.83 10.77
C PRO A 147 -4.24 -19.84 10.11
N SER A 148 -3.93 -18.54 10.22
CA SER A 148 -4.50 -17.53 9.35
C SER A 148 -3.92 -17.67 7.94
N LEU A 149 -4.78 -17.47 6.95
CA LEU A 149 -4.48 -17.53 5.52
C LEU A 149 -4.57 -16.12 4.96
N VAL A 150 -3.52 -15.72 4.25
CA VAL A 150 -3.48 -14.44 3.53
C VAL A 150 -3.35 -14.73 2.04
N GLU A 151 -4.18 -14.07 1.24
CA GLU A 151 -4.08 -14.11 -0.21
C GLU A 151 -2.74 -13.51 -0.68
N GLY A 152 -1.94 -14.31 -1.39
CA GLY A 152 -0.77 -13.82 -2.08
C GLY A 152 -1.16 -13.03 -3.33
N ILE A 153 -0.71 -11.78 -3.41
CA ILE A 153 -1.13 -10.86 -4.47
C ILE A 153 -0.28 -11.04 -5.72
N PRO A 154 -0.87 -11.40 -6.89
CA PRO A 154 -0.15 -11.33 -8.15
C PRO A 154 0.08 -9.87 -8.53
N ALA A 155 1.33 -9.48 -8.77
CA ALA A 155 1.64 -8.15 -9.28
C ALA A 155 2.95 -8.17 -10.07
N MET A 156 3.03 -7.29 -11.06
CA MET A 156 4.29 -6.95 -11.72
C MET A 156 4.82 -5.66 -11.10
N ILE A 157 6.11 -5.70 -10.75
CA ILE A 157 6.86 -4.57 -10.22
C ILE A 157 7.94 -4.22 -11.24
N GLU A 158 8.03 -2.94 -11.58
CA GLU A 158 9.09 -2.39 -12.43
C GLU A 158 9.83 -1.35 -11.60
N LEU A 159 11.12 -1.57 -11.39
CA LEU A 159 11.98 -0.72 -10.58
C LEU A 159 13.08 -0.15 -11.46
N LYS A 160 13.13 1.18 -11.61
CA LYS A 160 14.19 1.85 -12.35
C LYS A 160 15.53 1.66 -11.61
N VAL A 161 16.52 1.07 -12.28
CA VAL A 161 17.82 0.75 -11.69
C VAL A 161 18.95 0.92 -12.71
N SER A 162 20.15 1.22 -12.22
CA SER A 162 21.38 1.30 -13.03
C SER A 162 22.31 0.10 -12.84
N GLY A 163 21.92 -0.89 -12.03
CA GLY A 163 22.77 -2.02 -11.64
C GLY A 163 22.01 -3.34 -11.61
N SER A 164 22.63 -4.35 -10.99
CA SER A 164 22.00 -5.67 -10.87
C SER A 164 21.01 -5.71 -9.70
N VAL A 165 19.95 -6.50 -9.87
CA VAL A 165 18.87 -6.63 -8.89
C VAL A 165 18.64 -8.09 -8.57
N GLU A 166 18.56 -8.39 -7.28
CA GLU A 166 18.11 -9.68 -6.77
C GLU A 166 16.79 -9.50 -6.03
N VAL A 167 15.87 -10.44 -6.21
CA VAL A 167 14.59 -10.43 -5.52
C VAL A 167 14.40 -11.77 -4.81
N TRP A 168 13.94 -11.72 -3.57
CA TRP A 168 13.78 -12.87 -2.70
C TRP A 168 12.39 -12.90 -2.08
N ALA A 169 11.74 -14.06 -2.10
CA ALA A 169 10.61 -14.36 -1.23
C ALA A 169 11.12 -14.67 0.18
N LEU A 170 10.53 -14.04 1.20
CA LEU A 170 10.92 -14.21 2.59
C LEU A 170 9.94 -15.14 3.34
N ASP A 171 10.39 -15.80 4.41
CA ASP A 171 9.50 -16.44 5.37
C ASP A 171 9.01 -15.45 6.46
N ASN A 172 8.28 -15.97 7.45
CA ASN A 172 7.74 -15.19 8.57
C ASN A 172 8.81 -14.69 9.57
N THR A 173 10.07 -15.07 9.41
CA THR A 173 11.21 -14.56 10.19
C THR A 173 11.97 -13.47 9.43
N GLY A 174 11.63 -13.23 8.16
CA GLY A 174 12.38 -12.36 7.26
C GLY A 174 13.55 -13.06 6.56
N SER A 175 13.72 -14.38 6.72
CA SER A 175 14.78 -15.14 6.05
C SER A 175 14.45 -15.36 4.58
N ARG A 176 15.45 -15.24 3.71
CA ARG A 176 15.32 -15.49 2.27
C ARG A 176 15.10 -16.98 2.02
N VAL A 177 14.04 -17.34 1.30
CA VAL A 177 13.71 -18.75 1.02
C VAL A 177 13.85 -19.10 -0.45
N LYS A 178 13.39 -18.21 -1.35
CA LYS A 178 13.41 -18.45 -2.80
C LYS A 178 13.78 -17.20 -3.56
N SER A 179 14.68 -17.34 -4.52
CA SER A 179 14.97 -16.27 -5.49
C SER A 179 13.83 -16.16 -6.51
N ILE A 180 13.49 -14.93 -6.85
CA ILE A 180 12.49 -14.57 -7.86
C ILE A 180 13.23 -14.09 -9.11
N PRO A 181 12.91 -14.65 -10.30
CA PRO A 181 13.51 -14.19 -11.55
C PRO A 181 13.25 -12.70 -11.81
N VAL A 182 14.30 -12.01 -12.24
CA VAL A 182 14.28 -10.60 -12.61
C VAL A 182 14.71 -10.46 -14.07
N GLU A 183 13.95 -9.72 -14.85
CA GLU A 183 14.29 -9.35 -16.22
C GLU A 183 14.67 -7.87 -16.25
N ILE A 184 15.78 -7.50 -16.90
CA ILE A 184 16.12 -6.09 -17.13
C ILE A 184 15.53 -5.66 -18.49
N LYS A 185 14.71 -4.60 -18.49
CA LYS A 185 14.10 -4.00 -19.70
C LYS A 185 14.15 -2.48 -19.59
N ASN A 186 14.78 -1.81 -20.56
CA ASN A 186 14.83 -0.34 -20.64
C ASN A 186 15.19 0.32 -19.28
N ASP A 187 16.29 -0.11 -18.65
CA ASP A 187 16.75 0.35 -17.34
C ASP A 187 15.80 0.09 -16.16
N HIS A 188 14.86 -0.86 -16.33
CA HIS A 188 13.98 -1.33 -15.26
C HIS A 188 14.24 -2.80 -14.96
N ALA A 189 14.41 -3.11 -13.68
CA ALA A 189 14.28 -4.46 -13.16
C ALA A 189 12.78 -4.80 -13.05
N VAL A 190 12.36 -5.80 -13.81
CA VAL A 190 10.98 -6.26 -13.91
C VAL A 190 10.87 -7.65 -13.30
N PHE A 191 10.00 -7.80 -12.30
CA PHE A 191 9.76 -9.08 -11.65
C PHE A 191 8.31 -9.24 -11.21
N LYS A 192 7.92 -10.48 -10.91
CA LYS A 192 6.53 -10.85 -10.58
C LYS A 192 6.44 -11.49 -9.20
N ILE A 193 5.70 -10.84 -8.31
CA ILE A 193 5.24 -11.41 -7.05
C ILE A 193 3.89 -12.12 -7.25
N GLY A 194 3.50 -12.97 -6.29
CA GLY A 194 2.27 -13.75 -6.45
C GLY A 194 2.14 -14.97 -5.53
N PRO A 195 0.98 -15.64 -5.55
CA PRO A 195 0.61 -16.67 -4.59
C PRO A 195 1.53 -17.91 -4.64
N LYS A 196 2.20 -18.17 -5.76
CA LYS A 196 3.16 -19.29 -5.90
C LYS A 196 4.33 -19.23 -4.91
N TRP A 197 4.66 -18.03 -4.42
CA TRP A 197 5.77 -17.83 -3.49
C TRP A 197 5.39 -18.11 -2.03
N LYS A 198 4.09 -18.30 -1.73
CA LYS A 198 3.56 -18.61 -0.40
C LYS A 198 4.06 -17.66 0.72
N THR A 199 4.18 -16.38 0.39
CA THR A 199 4.57 -15.32 1.33
C THR A 199 3.88 -14.01 0.99
N ILE A 200 3.81 -13.12 1.99
CA ILE A 200 3.43 -11.72 1.82
C ILE A 200 4.63 -10.77 1.87
N TRP A 201 5.84 -11.29 2.12
CA TRP A 201 7.07 -10.49 2.26
C TRP A 201 8.08 -10.82 1.17
N TYR A 202 8.65 -9.79 0.56
CA TYR A 202 9.71 -9.91 -0.43
C TYR A 202 10.82 -8.90 -0.16
N GLU A 203 12.05 -9.27 -0.47
CA GLU A 203 13.20 -8.37 -0.40
C GLU A 203 13.75 -8.13 -1.81
N VAL A 204 14.06 -6.88 -2.09
CA VAL A 204 14.81 -6.46 -3.29
C VAL A 204 16.16 -5.94 -2.84
N ILE A 205 17.22 -6.44 -3.46
CA ILE A 205 18.60 -6.01 -3.25
C ILE A 205 19.08 -5.39 -4.55
N ILE A 206 19.61 -4.18 -4.47
CA ILE A 206 20.17 -3.45 -5.60
C ILE A 206 21.67 -3.34 -5.38
N LYS A 207 22.44 -3.92 -6.29
CA LYS A 207 23.89 -3.81 -6.30
C LYS A 207 24.27 -2.79 -7.36
N GLY A 208 24.85 -1.67 -6.90
CA GLY A 208 25.37 -0.64 -7.80
C GLY A 208 26.43 -1.22 -8.73
N THR A 209 26.57 -0.63 -9.91
CA THR A 209 27.82 -0.71 -10.66
C THR A 209 28.85 0.11 -9.90
N GLU A 210 29.93 -0.54 -9.44
CA GLU A 210 31.13 0.17 -8.95
C GLU A 210 31.68 1.14 -9.99
#